data_AF-A0A935J7I4-F1
#
_entry.id   AF-A0A935J7I4-F1
#
_cell.length_a   1.000
_cell.length_b   1.000
_cell.length_c   1.000
_cell.angle_alpha   90.00
_cell.angle_beta   90.00
_cell.angle_gamma   90.00
#
_symmetry.space_group_name_H-M   'P 1'
#
loop_
_entity.id
_entity.type
_entity.pdbx_description
1 polymer ?
#
loop_
_entity_poly.entity_id
_entity_poly.type
_entity_poly.pdbx_seq_one_letter_code
_entity_poly.pdbx_strand_id
1 'polypeptide(L)'
;MAYLVPSEFVTKMVDAGESKVFMSTRDTVIRAYMAGAILALAAVFAVTINVQTGQPLLGAVLFPVGFCMLYLLGFDLLTGVFVLAPLALIDKRPGVTIGGVLRNWGLVFVGNFAGALTVATLMAVIFTYGFSTEPNAVGQAIGHIGEGRTLGYAKYGAAGMLTLFVRGMLCN
;
A
#
# COMPACT_ATOMS: atom_id res chain seq x y z
N MET A 1 2.11 31.11 -2.75
CA MET A 1 0.84 30.39 -2.49
C MET A 1 1.18 28.93 -2.28
N ALA A 2 0.59 28.27 -1.28
CA ALA A 2 0.85 26.85 -1.02
C ALA A 2 0.12 25.91 -2.03
N TYR A 3 -0.73 26.45 -2.90
CA TYR A 3 -1.50 25.71 -3.90
C TYR A 3 -1.06 26.09 -5.32
N LEU A 4 -0.89 25.08 -6.17
CA LEU A 4 -0.58 25.20 -7.59
C LEU A 4 -1.87 25.18 -8.40
N VAL A 5 -1.91 25.90 -9.52
CA VAL A 5 -3.00 25.74 -10.50
C VAL A 5 -2.88 24.37 -11.20
N PRO A 6 -3.98 23.79 -11.71
CA PRO A 6 -3.95 22.44 -12.28
C PRO A 6 -2.88 22.21 -13.35
N SER A 7 -2.63 23.20 -14.22
CA SER A 7 -1.60 23.13 -15.26
C SER A 7 -0.18 22.99 -14.68
N GLU A 8 0.12 23.66 -13.57
CA GLU A 8 1.41 23.55 -12.88
C GLU A 8 1.50 22.25 -12.07
N PHE A 9 0.39 21.83 -11.47
CA PHE A 9 0.31 20.61 -10.68
C PHE A 9 0.57 19.35 -11.53
N VAL A 10 -0.02 19.29 -12.72
CA VAL A 10 0.20 18.17 -13.66
C VAL A 10 1.68 18.02 -14.00
N THR A 11 2.38 19.11 -14.30
CA THR A 11 3.82 19.08 -14.56
C THR A 11 4.60 18.51 -13.37
N LYS A 12 4.26 18.91 -12.13
CA LYS A 12 4.88 18.35 -10.92
C LYS A 12 4.61 16.86 -10.74
N MET A 13 3.43 16.38 -11.10
CA MET A 13 3.12 14.93 -11.07
C MET A 13 3.97 14.15 -12.08
N VAL A 14 4.12 14.69 -13.29
CA VAL A 14 4.97 14.10 -14.33
C VAL A 14 6.44 14.06 -13.89
N ASP A 15 6.98 15.17 -13.38
CA ASP A 15 8.36 15.26 -12.87
C ASP A 15 8.59 14.25 -11.72
N ALA A 16 7.60 14.10 -10.83
CA ALA A 16 7.66 13.11 -9.77
C ALA A 16 7.70 11.68 -10.35
N GLY A 17 6.86 11.36 -11.34
CA GLY A 17 6.87 10.09 -12.04
C GLY A 17 8.21 9.76 -12.68
N GLU A 18 8.80 10.73 -13.38
CA GLU A 18 10.13 10.62 -14.01
C GLU A 18 11.20 10.29 -12.95
N SER A 19 11.19 10.99 -11.82
CA SER A 19 12.13 10.74 -10.72
C SER A 19 12.02 9.33 -10.13
N LYS A 20 10.82 8.73 -10.14
CA LYS A 20 10.61 7.34 -9.67
C LYS A 20 11.18 6.33 -10.65
N VAL A 21 10.99 6.54 -11.94
CA VAL A 21 11.48 5.62 -12.98
C VAL A 21 13.00 5.54 -12.97
N PHE A 22 13.69 6.67 -12.81
CA PHE A 22 15.15 6.74 -12.77
C PHE A 22 15.79 6.44 -11.41
N MET A 23 14.99 6.16 -10.39
CA MET A 23 15.51 5.87 -9.06
C MET A 23 16.35 4.59 -9.04
N SER A 24 17.43 4.63 -8.26
CA SER A 24 18.32 3.48 -8.07
C SER A 24 17.54 2.30 -7.47
N THR A 25 17.93 1.06 -7.81
CA THR A 25 17.28 -0.15 -7.27
C THR A 25 17.30 -0.16 -5.75
N ARG A 26 18.44 0.23 -5.15
CA ARG A 26 18.62 0.25 -3.69
C ARG A 26 17.63 1.20 -3.04
N ASP A 27 17.55 2.44 -3.51
CA ASP A 27 16.69 3.45 -2.88
C ASP A 27 15.22 3.12 -3.09
N THR A 28 14.86 2.62 -4.27
CA THR A 28 13.49 2.16 -4.58
C THR A 28 13.05 1.09 -3.60
N VAL A 29 13.86 0.03 -3.41
CA VAL A 29 13.52 -1.10 -2.55
C VAL A 29 13.46 -0.68 -1.07
N ILE A 30 14.40 0.14 -0.59
CA ILE A 30 14.39 0.61 0.81
C ILE A 30 13.15 1.46 1.09
N ARG A 31 12.85 2.44 0.23
CA ARG A 31 11.66 3.30 0.39
C ARG A 31 10.38 2.48 0.30
N ALA A 32 10.31 1.54 -0.63
CA ALA A 32 9.17 0.65 -0.78
C ALA A 32 8.99 -0.30 0.40
N TYR A 33 10.07 -0.84 0.94
CA TYR A 33 10.03 -1.68 2.14
C TYR A 33 9.43 -0.93 3.33
N MET A 34 9.92 0.29 3.59
CA MET A 34 9.40 1.13 4.67
C MET A 34 7.93 1.49 4.44
N ALA A 35 7.52 1.75 3.20
CA ALA A 35 6.12 2.02 2.87
C ALA A 35 5.20 0.84 3.22
N GLY A 36 5.58 -0.37 2.81
CA GLY A 36 4.82 -1.58 3.11
C GLY A 36 4.71 -1.85 4.61
N ALA A 37 5.83 -1.71 5.34
CA ALA A 37 5.86 -1.92 6.78
C ALA A 37 4.97 -0.92 7.54
N ILE A 38 5.09 0.37 7.24
CA ILE A 38 4.29 1.41 7.92
C ILE A 38 2.80 1.24 7.64
N LEU A 39 2.42 0.93 6.39
CA LEU A 39 1.02 0.75 6.04
C LEU A 39 0.42 -0.52 6.68
N ALA A 40 1.21 -1.61 6.78
CA ALA A 40 0.80 -2.81 7.49
C ALA A 40 0.60 -2.55 8.99
N LEU A 41 1.49 -1.77 9.63
CA LEU A 41 1.32 -1.34 11.01
C LEU A 41 0.07 -0.48 11.20
N ALA A 42 -0.21 0.45 10.28
CA ALA A 42 -1.42 1.26 10.31
C ALA A 42 -2.70 0.40 10.17
N ALA A 43 -2.67 -0.65 9.35
CA ALA A 43 -3.78 -1.60 9.24
C ALA A 43 -4.02 -2.35 10.54
N VAL A 44 -2.96 -2.87 11.16
CA VAL A 44 -3.02 -3.54 12.46
C VAL A 44 -3.57 -2.61 13.53
N PHE A 45 -3.09 -1.37 13.57
CA PHE A 45 -3.57 -0.33 14.48
C PHE A 45 -5.07 -0.06 14.30
N ALA A 46 -5.53 0.17 13.07
CA ALA A 46 -6.95 0.42 12.78
C ALA A 46 -7.85 -0.76 13.18
N VAL A 47 -7.42 -2.00 12.92
CA VAL A 47 -8.18 -3.19 13.34
C VAL A 47 -8.17 -3.34 14.86
N THR A 48 -7.04 -3.07 15.52
CA THR A 48 -6.93 -3.09 16.99
C THR A 48 -7.93 -2.13 17.62
N ILE A 49 -8.02 -0.89 17.11
CA ILE A 49 -8.99 0.09 17.58
C ILE A 49 -10.42 -0.43 17.43
N ASN A 50 -10.76 -0.96 16.26
CA ASN A 50 -12.10 -1.50 16.03
C ASN A 50 -12.42 -2.64 17.01
N VAL A 51 -11.51 -3.59 17.20
CA VAL A 51 -11.69 -4.73 18.12
C VAL A 51 -11.82 -4.27 19.58
N GLN A 52 -11.03 -3.30 20.01
CA GLN A 52 -11.03 -2.83 21.40
C GLN A 52 -12.20 -1.90 21.74
N THR A 53 -12.67 -1.12 20.76
CA THR A 53 -13.72 -0.10 20.99
C THR A 53 -15.09 -0.52 20.49
N GLY A 54 -15.16 -1.52 19.61
CA GLY A 54 -16.38 -1.87 18.87
C GLY A 54 -16.84 -0.79 17.89
N GLN A 55 -15.99 0.20 17.56
CA GLN A 55 -16.33 1.34 16.71
C GLN A 55 -15.49 1.33 15.40
N PRO A 56 -16.02 0.77 14.31
CA PRO A 56 -15.32 0.70 13.03
C PRO A 56 -14.95 2.07 12.45
N LEU A 57 -15.78 3.09 12.69
CA LEU A 57 -15.52 4.45 12.18
C LEU A 57 -14.26 5.06 12.79
N LEU A 58 -13.96 4.76 14.05
CA LEU A 58 -12.77 5.28 14.71
C LEU A 58 -11.50 4.68 14.10
N GLY A 59 -11.50 3.37 13.83
CA GLY A 59 -10.42 2.72 13.09
C GLY A 59 -10.24 3.30 11.69
N ALA A 60 -11.34 3.56 10.97
CA ALA A 60 -11.31 4.14 9.63
C ALA A 60 -10.75 5.58 9.60
N VAL A 61 -11.11 6.41 10.58
CA VAL A 61 -10.60 7.80 10.70
C VAL A 61 -9.11 7.83 11.05
N LEU A 62 -8.61 6.83 11.78
CA LEU A 62 -7.24 6.78 12.27
C LEU A 62 -6.28 6.01 11.34
N PHE A 63 -6.78 5.13 10.48
CA PHE A 63 -5.99 4.43 9.45
C PHE A 63 -5.11 5.36 8.58
N PRO A 64 -5.57 6.56 8.15
CA PRO A 64 -4.76 7.48 7.33
C PRO A 64 -3.44 7.93 7.96
N VAL A 65 -3.23 7.74 9.28
CA VAL A 65 -1.94 8.04 9.92
C VAL A 65 -0.77 7.35 9.22
N GLY A 66 -0.98 6.11 8.74
CA GLY A 66 0.01 5.38 7.95
C GLY A 66 0.39 6.14 6.69
N PHE A 67 -0.62 6.54 5.92
CA PHE A 67 -0.44 7.26 4.66
C PHE A 67 0.21 8.63 4.87
N CYS A 68 -0.19 9.39 5.90
CA CYS A 68 0.45 10.65 6.26
C CYS A 68 1.96 10.48 6.52
N MET A 69 2.34 9.44 7.25
CA MET A 69 3.76 9.13 7.48
C MET A 69 4.50 8.80 6.18
N LEU A 70 3.88 8.04 5.26
CA LEU A 70 4.48 7.73 3.96
C LEU A 70 4.81 9.00 3.17
N TYR A 71 3.88 9.96 3.12
CA TYR A 71 4.08 11.23 2.41
C TYR A 71 5.14 12.10 3.07
N LEU A 72 5.08 12.25 4.40
CA LEU A 72 6.04 13.08 5.14
C LEU A 72 7.47 12.54 5.06
N LEU A 73 7.64 11.23 5.07
CA LEU A 73 8.94 10.57 4.97
C LEU A 73 9.37 10.29 3.51
N GLY A 74 8.49 10.56 2.55
CA GLY A 74 8.74 10.36 1.12
C GLY A 74 8.94 8.90 0.75
N PHE A 75 8.22 7.95 1.35
CA PHE A 75 8.32 6.55 0.96
C PHE A 75 7.43 6.21 -0.24
N ASP A 76 7.85 5.19 -0.99
CA ASP A 76 7.22 4.84 -2.26
C ASP A 76 6.24 3.68 -2.11
N LEU A 77 4.96 4.02 -2.21
CA LEU A 77 3.88 3.05 -2.22
C LEU A 77 3.52 2.70 -3.67
N LEU A 78 3.26 1.41 -3.93
CA LEU A 78 2.99 0.88 -5.26
C LEU A 78 1.81 1.59 -5.95
N THR A 79 0.74 1.82 -5.20
CA THR A 79 -0.46 2.53 -5.67
C THR A 79 -0.15 3.96 -6.13
N GLY A 80 0.72 4.67 -5.41
CA GLY A 80 1.18 6.00 -5.81
C GLY A 80 1.97 5.96 -7.12
N VAL A 81 2.89 5.00 -7.29
CA VAL A 81 3.68 4.88 -8.53
C VAL A 81 2.89 4.31 -9.70
N PHE A 82 1.76 3.63 -9.46
CA PHE A 82 0.80 3.27 -10.52
C PHE A 82 0.19 4.51 -11.18
N VAL A 83 0.09 5.63 -10.47
CA VAL A 83 -0.37 6.90 -11.05
C VAL A 83 0.81 7.70 -11.63
N LEU A 84 1.87 7.88 -10.85
CA LEU A 84 2.95 8.81 -11.23
C LEU A 84 3.79 8.32 -12.41
N ALA A 85 4.20 7.05 -12.43
CA ALA A 85 5.13 6.56 -13.45
C ALA A 85 4.52 6.53 -14.88
N PRO A 86 3.24 6.13 -15.08
CA PRO A 86 2.60 6.23 -16.39
C PRO A 86 2.46 7.66 -16.90
N LEU A 87 2.28 8.66 -16.03
CA LEU A 87 2.17 10.06 -16.47
C LEU A 87 3.47 10.52 -17.14
N ALA A 88 4.63 10.14 -16.58
CA ALA A 88 5.93 10.42 -17.19
C ALA A 88 6.12 9.73 -18.56
N LEU A 89 5.55 8.53 -18.72
CA LEU A 89 5.56 7.81 -19.99
C LEU A 89 4.62 8.46 -21.03
N ILE A 90 3.41 8.85 -20.62
CA ILE A 90 2.41 9.50 -21.50
C ILE A 90 2.92 10.87 -21.96
N ASP A 91 3.59 11.62 -21.07
CA ASP A 91 4.24 12.89 -21.39
C ASP A 91 5.51 12.73 -22.26
N LYS A 92 5.92 11.48 -22.55
CA LYS A 92 7.08 11.13 -23.36
C LYS A 92 8.39 11.70 -22.80
N ARG A 93 8.57 11.65 -21.48
CA ARG A 93 9.80 12.12 -20.84
C ARG A 93 11.03 11.40 -21.38
N PRO A 94 12.14 12.11 -21.66
CA PRO A 94 13.33 11.52 -22.26
C PRO A 94 13.85 10.33 -21.44
N GLY A 95 14.00 9.17 -22.07
CA GLY A 95 14.50 7.96 -21.43
C GLY A 95 13.50 7.18 -20.58
N VAL A 96 12.28 7.70 -20.36
CA VAL A 96 11.19 6.94 -19.73
C VAL A 96 10.64 5.94 -20.73
N THR A 97 10.72 4.65 -20.39
CA THR A 97 10.24 3.54 -21.22
C THR A 97 9.23 2.71 -20.46
N ILE A 98 8.40 1.94 -21.17
CA ILE A 98 7.51 0.94 -20.56
C ILE A 98 8.31 -0.01 -19.67
N GLY A 99 9.50 -0.45 -20.13
CA GLY A 99 10.39 -1.28 -19.33
C GLY A 99 10.86 -0.62 -18.03
N GLY A 100 11.16 0.68 -18.06
CA GLY A 100 11.48 1.46 -16.87
C GLY A 100 10.32 1.55 -15.87
N VAL A 101 9.10 1.79 -16.37
CA VAL A 101 7.87 1.81 -15.55
C VAL A 101 7.63 0.44 -14.92
N LEU A 102 7.65 -0.64 -15.71
CA LEU A 102 7.45 -2.00 -15.22
C LEU A 102 8.54 -2.43 -14.22
N ARG A 103 9.80 -2.03 -14.44
CA ARG A 103 10.89 -2.25 -13.46
C ARG A 103 10.58 -1.54 -12.15
N ASN A 104 10.21 -0.25 -12.19
CA ASN A 104 9.89 0.50 -10.98
C ASN A 104 8.72 -0.16 -10.23
N TRP A 105 7.62 -0.50 -10.91
CA TRP A 105 6.48 -1.19 -10.32
C TRP A 105 6.86 -2.53 -9.68
N GLY A 106 7.65 -3.35 -10.38
CA GLY A 106 8.12 -4.62 -9.84
C GLY A 106 8.96 -4.45 -8.56
N LEU A 107 9.91 -3.51 -8.57
CA LEU A 107 10.76 -3.24 -7.40
C LEU A 107 9.95 -2.70 -6.21
N VAL A 108 9.03 -1.77 -6.46
CA VAL A 108 8.18 -1.20 -5.41
C VAL A 108 7.22 -2.26 -4.86
N PHE A 109 6.65 -3.13 -5.70
CA PHE A 109 5.81 -4.24 -5.27
C PHE A 109 6.58 -5.19 -4.35
N VAL A 110 7.78 -5.62 -4.75
CA VAL A 110 8.63 -6.51 -3.94
C VAL A 110 8.96 -5.87 -2.60
N GLY A 111 9.34 -4.59 -2.58
CA GLY A 111 9.62 -3.85 -1.35
C GLY A 111 8.38 -3.77 -0.44
N ASN A 112 7.25 -3.27 -0.97
CA ASN A 112 6.00 -3.15 -0.21
C ASN A 112 5.56 -4.51 0.37
N PHE A 113 5.60 -5.57 -0.44
CA PHE A 113 5.25 -6.92 -0.02
C PHE A 113 6.18 -7.43 1.09
N ALA A 114 7.50 -7.29 0.93
CA ALA A 114 8.46 -7.70 1.94
C ALA A 114 8.27 -6.94 3.26
N GLY A 115 8.09 -5.62 3.21
CA GLY A 115 7.84 -4.81 4.41
C GLY A 115 6.55 -5.21 5.13
N ALA A 116 5.47 -5.42 4.38
CA ALA A 116 4.21 -5.88 4.94
C ALA A 116 4.31 -7.29 5.53
N LEU A 117 5.03 -8.21 4.88
CA LEU A 117 5.24 -9.58 5.36
C LEU A 117 6.08 -9.62 6.64
N THR A 118 7.10 -8.77 6.75
CA THR A 118 7.87 -8.62 7.99
C THR A 118 6.95 -8.21 9.14
N VAL A 119 6.13 -7.17 8.94
CA VAL A 119 5.20 -6.71 9.99
C VAL A 119 4.17 -7.79 10.31
N ALA A 120 3.59 -8.46 9.30
CA ALA A 120 2.66 -9.56 9.52
C ALA A 120 3.28 -10.68 10.37
N THR A 121 4.54 -11.04 10.11
CA THR A 121 5.27 -12.06 10.86
C THR A 121 5.51 -11.63 12.31
N LEU A 122 5.99 -10.40 12.52
CA LEU A 122 6.20 -9.85 13.86
C LEU A 122 4.89 -9.77 14.66
N MET A 123 3.80 -9.34 14.01
CA MET A 123 2.50 -9.28 14.68
C MET A 123 1.93 -10.67 14.98
N ALA A 124 2.12 -11.65 14.10
CA ALA A 124 1.72 -13.03 14.37
C ALA A 124 2.43 -13.59 15.62
N VAL A 125 3.74 -13.34 15.76
CA VAL A 125 4.51 -13.68 16.97
C VAL A 125 3.93 -12.99 18.20
N ILE A 126 3.62 -11.70 18.11
CA ILE A 126 3.05 -10.93 19.24
C ILE A 126 1.67 -11.47 19.65
N PHE A 127 0.78 -11.73 18.69
CA PHE A 127 -0.61 -12.12 18.96
C PHE A 127 -0.75 -13.54 19.52
N THR A 128 0.28 -14.35 19.43
CA THR A 128 0.29 -15.78 19.80
C THR A 128 1.30 -16.10 20.89
N TYR A 129 1.96 -15.11 21.49
CA TYR A 129 3.10 -15.30 22.40
C TYR A 129 4.15 -16.26 21.82
N GLY A 130 4.61 -15.97 20.61
CA GLY A 130 5.58 -16.80 19.89
C GLY A 130 5.01 -18.16 19.49
N PHE A 131 3.77 -18.19 19.01
CA PHE A 131 3.03 -19.40 18.60
C PHE A 131 2.76 -20.40 19.75
N SER A 132 2.84 -19.94 21.00
CA SER A 132 2.57 -20.77 22.18
C SER A 132 1.09 -20.81 22.57
N THR A 133 0.31 -19.81 22.12
CA THR A 133 -1.14 -19.75 22.34
C THR A 133 -1.87 -19.48 21.04
N GLU A 134 -3.19 -19.69 21.04
CA GLU A 134 -4.03 -19.22 19.95
C GLU A 134 -3.90 -17.69 19.76
N PRO A 135 -4.14 -17.19 18.54
CA PRO A 135 -4.18 -15.75 18.28
C PRO A 135 -5.19 -15.06 19.18
N ASN A 136 -4.80 -13.92 19.75
CA ASN A 136 -5.71 -13.04 20.47
C ASN A 136 -6.84 -12.50 19.57
N ALA A 137 -7.81 -11.79 20.15
CA ALA A 137 -8.97 -11.27 19.42
C ALA A 137 -8.61 -10.41 18.18
N VAL A 138 -7.52 -9.63 18.26
CA VAL A 138 -7.04 -8.83 17.12
C VAL A 138 -6.46 -9.73 16.03
N GLY A 139 -5.65 -10.72 16.41
CA GLY A 139 -5.08 -11.71 15.48
C GLY A 139 -6.16 -12.50 14.75
N GLN A 140 -7.21 -12.95 15.46
CA GLN A 140 -8.36 -13.63 14.86
C GLN A 140 -9.11 -12.71 13.89
N ALA A 141 -9.39 -11.47 14.29
CA ALA A 141 -10.09 -10.51 13.43
C ALA A 141 -9.32 -10.23 12.13
N ILE A 142 -8.01 -10.00 12.22
CA ILE A 142 -7.15 -9.80 11.04
C ILE A 142 -7.13 -11.06 10.15
N GLY A 143 -7.01 -12.24 10.75
CA GLY A 143 -7.05 -13.53 10.04
C GLY A 143 -8.33 -13.70 9.23
N HIS A 144 -9.50 -13.48 9.85
CA HIS A 144 -10.79 -13.56 9.16
C HIS A 144 -10.97 -12.50 8.08
N ILE A 145 -10.47 -11.27 8.28
CA ILE A 145 -10.47 -10.25 7.22
C ILE A 145 -9.64 -10.72 6.02
N GLY A 146 -8.47 -11.33 6.27
CA GLY A 146 -7.62 -11.89 5.23
C GLY A 146 -8.30 -13.03 4.46
N GLU A 147 -8.89 -13.98 5.17
CA GLU A 147 -9.67 -15.10 4.62
C GLU A 147 -10.85 -14.61 3.77
N GLY A 148 -11.62 -13.65 4.28
CA GLY A 148 -12.75 -13.06 3.57
C GLY A 148 -12.33 -12.34 2.29
N ARG A 149 -11.12 -11.77 2.25
CA ARG A 149 -10.54 -11.12 1.06
C ARG A 149 -9.94 -12.09 0.05
N THR A 150 -9.87 -13.38 0.35
CA THR A 150 -9.40 -14.43 -0.58
C THR A 150 -10.54 -15.37 -0.94
N LEU A 151 -10.99 -16.17 0.02
CA LEU A 151 -12.02 -17.20 -0.18
C LEU A 151 -13.41 -16.60 -0.40
N GLY A 152 -13.68 -15.42 0.19
CA GLY A 152 -14.96 -14.73 0.05
C GLY A 152 -15.28 -14.34 -1.39
N TYR A 153 -14.30 -13.86 -2.15
CA TYR A 153 -14.49 -13.57 -3.58
C TYR A 153 -14.43 -14.84 -4.44
N ALA A 154 -13.55 -15.80 -4.10
CA ALA A 154 -13.41 -17.04 -4.85
C ALA A 154 -14.73 -17.82 -4.97
N LYS A 155 -15.56 -17.79 -3.94
CA LYS A 155 -16.91 -18.38 -3.93
C LYS A 155 -17.81 -17.92 -5.09
N TYR A 156 -17.60 -16.71 -5.62
CA TYR A 156 -18.39 -16.14 -6.70
C TYR A 156 -17.72 -16.24 -8.08
N GLY A 157 -16.59 -16.95 -8.19
CA GLY A 157 -15.87 -17.15 -9.46
C GLY A 157 -15.57 -15.84 -10.20
N ALA A 158 -15.94 -15.75 -11.47
CA ALA A 158 -15.72 -14.57 -12.31
C ALA A 158 -16.37 -13.29 -11.75
N ALA A 159 -17.56 -13.38 -11.15
CA ALA A 159 -18.23 -12.23 -10.54
C ALA A 159 -17.49 -11.72 -9.30
N GLY A 160 -16.88 -12.63 -8.54
CA GLY A 160 -15.99 -12.29 -7.44
C GLY A 160 -14.75 -11.53 -7.92
N MET A 161 -14.15 -11.98 -9.03
CA MET A 161 -13.00 -11.30 -9.65
C MET A 161 -13.35 -9.90 -10.17
N LEU A 162 -14.53 -9.73 -10.79
CA LEU A 162 -15.03 -8.42 -11.18
C LEU A 162 -15.21 -7.49 -9.97
N THR A 163 -15.76 -8.01 -8.87
CA THR A 163 -15.94 -7.26 -7.63
C THR A 163 -14.60 -6.80 -7.05
N LEU A 164 -13.59 -7.69 -7.03
CA LEU A 164 -12.24 -7.37 -6.59
C LEU A 164 -11.62 -6.26 -7.46
N PHE A 165 -11.76 -6.37 -8.79
CA PHE A 165 -11.23 -5.38 -9.73
C PHE A 165 -11.84 -3.99 -9.50
N VAL A 166 -13.18 -3.90 -9.41
CA VAL A 166 -13.87 -2.62 -9.19
C VAL A 166 -13.51 -2.01 -7.83
N ARG A 167 -13.40 -2.83 -6.78
CA ARG A 167 -12.95 -2.35 -5.45
C ARG A 167 -11.52 -1.81 -5.50
N GLY A 168 -10.63 -2.47 -6.24
CA GLY A 168 -9.25 -2.00 -6.45
C GLY A 168 -9.22 -0.66 -7.18
N MET A 169 -10.01 -0.52 -8.24
CA MET A 169 -10.13 0.73 -9.01
C MET A 169 -10.68 1.89 -8.18
N LEU A 170 -11.67 1.67 -7.30
CA LEU A 170 -12.20 2.72 -6.43
C LEU A 170 -11.27 3.09 -5.27
N CYS A 171 -10.34 2.20 -4.92
CA CYS A 171 -9.39 2.41 -3.82
C CYS A 171 -8.21 3.29 -4.22
N ASN A 172 -7.87 3.32 -5.51
CA ASN A 172 -6.70 4.02 -6.05
C ASN A 172 -7.12 5.24 -6.87
#